data_AF-A0A5C5RWW4-F1
#
_entry.id   AF-A0A5C5RWW4-F1
#
_cell.length_a   1.000
_cell.length_b   1.000
_cell.length_c   1.000
_cell.angle_alpha   90.00
_cell.angle_beta   90.00
_cell.angle_gamma   90.00
#
_symmetry.space_group_name_H-M   'P 1'
#
loop_
_entity.id
_entity.type
_entity.pdbx_description
1 polymer ?
#
loop_
_entity_poly.entity_id
_entity_poly.type
_entity_poly.pdbx_seq_one_letter_code
_entity_poly.pdbx_strand_id
1 'polypeptide(L)'
;MLTTMPKTVNAATFTAAILGCAMALTSCSDPSTAKDPMPVSTGTSGDTTQDFWKFVDTAISQMPLTRDTTAKLIGKPLEPATLTDERYESRTGNVGTIQFDSVLVANSPTTKKWVRTRFTVSAASQPCATNIADTIKSKYTITGEALGSFDGPDPTVAYYANINGGVADFYVSKKTGCITTVALATKR
;
A
#
# COMPACT_ATOMS: atom_id res chain seq x y z
N MET A 1 46.21 16.30 -19.98
CA MET A 1 46.75 14.93 -19.92
C MET A 1 45.58 13.96 -19.95
N LEU A 2 45.48 13.18 -21.02
CA LEU A 2 44.48 12.13 -21.22
C LEU A 2 44.86 10.91 -20.37
N THR A 3 43.89 10.32 -19.67
CA THR A 3 43.95 8.92 -19.23
C THR A 3 42.58 8.28 -19.42
N THR A 4 42.40 7.69 -20.59
CA THR A 4 41.32 6.77 -20.93
C THR A 4 41.59 5.42 -20.26
N MET A 5 40.59 4.87 -19.56
CA MET A 5 40.59 3.48 -19.08
C MET A 5 39.54 2.68 -19.88
N PRO A 6 39.92 1.58 -20.55
CA PRO A 6 38.99 0.56 -21.02
C PRO A 6 39.06 -0.67 -20.11
N LYS A 7 37.94 -1.34 -19.84
CA LYS A 7 37.81 -2.74 -19.38
C LYS A 7 36.34 -2.98 -18.99
N THR A 8 35.66 -4.09 -19.23
CA THR A 8 35.88 -5.31 -20.03
C THR A 8 34.46 -5.87 -20.20
N VAL A 9 34.09 -6.30 -21.40
CA VAL A 9 32.80 -6.96 -21.65
C VAL A 9 32.97 -8.45 -21.32
N ASN A 10 32.22 -8.97 -20.35
CA ASN A 10 32.05 -10.41 -20.16
C ASN A 10 30.64 -10.78 -20.62
N ALA A 11 30.54 -11.29 -21.85
CA ALA A 11 29.36 -11.97 -22.36
C ALA A 11 29.37 -13.42 -21.85
N ALA A 12 28.48 -13.76 -20.93
CA ALA A 12 28.26 -15.15 -20.53
C ALA A 12 27.24 -15.78 -21.48
N THR A 13 27.72 -16.65 -22.35
CA THR A 13 26.91 -17.54 -23.19
C THR A 13 26.39 -18.68 -22.32
N PHE A 14 25.07 -18.76 -22.11
CA PHE A 14 24.43 -19.95 -21.56
C PHE A 14 23.85 -20.78 -22.70
N THR A 15 24.43 -21.96 -22.92
CA THR A 15 23.95 -22.95 -23.88
C THR A 15 23.10 -24.01 -23.19
N ALA A 16 22.05 -24.37 -23.91
CA ALA A 16 20.93 -25.27 -23.66
C ALA A 16 21.17 -26.59 -22.92
N ALA A 17 20.10 -27.06 -22.26
CA ALA A 17 19.69 -28.47 -22.29
C ALA A 17 18.16 -28.57 -22.30
N ILE A 18 17.59 -28.89 -23.46
CA ILE A 18 16.21 -29.37 -23.59
C ILE A 18 16.32 -30.89 -23.62
N LEU A 19 15.94 -31.56 -22.53
CA LEU A 19 15.75 -33.01 -22.52
C LEU A 19 14.25 -33.29 -22.45
N GLY A 20 13.72 -33.82 -23.54
CA GLY A 20 12.36 -34.32 -23.61
C GLY A 20 12.21 -35.60 -22.79
N CYS A 21 11.06 -35.72 -22.13
CA CYS A 21 10.50 -37.01 -21.75
C CYS A 21 9.03 -36.98 -22.17
N ALA A 22 8.72 -37.78 -23.19
CA ALA A 22 7.37 -37.99 -23.67
C ALA A 22 6.85 -39.32 -23.11
N MET A 23 5.57 -39.28 -22.71
CA MET A 23 4.60 -40.38 -22.60
C MET A 23 4.71 -41.36 -21.42
N ALA A 24 3.75 -41.25 -20.50
CA ALA A 24 2.87 -42.37 -20.14
C ALA A 24 1.54 -41.84 -19.59
N LEU A 25 0.45 -42.20 -20.27
CA LEU A 25 -0.93 -42.07 -19.81
C LEU A 25 -1.21 -43.14 -18.76
N THR A 26 -1.65 -42.75 -17.58
CA THR A 26 -2.46 -43.61 -16.72
C THR A 26 -3.44 -42.75 -15.91
N SER A 27 -4.71 -42.98 -16.19
CA SER A 27 -5.87 -42.42 -15.50
C SER A 27 -5.97 -42.98 -14.08
N CYS A 28 -6.03 -42.09 -13.09
CA CYS A 28 -6.78 -42.30 -11.86
C CYS A 28 -7.58 -41.04 -11.60
N SER A 29 -8.88 -41.12 -11.87
CA SER A 29 -9.86 -40.18 -11.35
C SER A 29 -9.94 -40.38 -9.83
N ASP A 30 -9.71 -39.34 -9.05
CA ASP A 30 -10.50 -39.07 -7.85
C ASP A 30 -10.36 -37.60 -7.44
N PRO A 31 -11.38 -37.03 -6.79
CA PRO A 31 -11.80 -35.66 -6.94
C PRO A 31 -11.42 -34.86 -5.68
N SER A 32 -11.54 -33.55 -5.77
CA SER A 32 -11.65 -32.69 -4.58
C SER A 32 -10.42 -32.67 -3.67
N THR A 33 -9.31 -32.12 -4.16
CA THR A 33 -8.61 -31.12 -3.33
C THR A 33 -9.30 -29.79 -3.60
N ALA A 34 -10.44 -29.60 -2.93
CA ALA A 34 -10.99 -28.27 -2.74
C ALA A 34 -9.82 -27.40 -2.29
N LYS A 35 -9.55 -26.30 -3.02
CA LYS A 35 -8.81 -25.19 -2.45
C LYS A 35 -9.58 -24.86 -1.17
N ASP A 36 -9.04 -25.26 -0.02
CA ASP A 36 -9.59 -24.81 1.25
C ASP A 36 -9.71 -23.29 1.11
N PRO A 37 -10.94 -22.72 1.14
CA PRO A 37 -11.06 -21.29 1.14
C PRO A 37 -10.24 -20.83 2.34
N MET A 38 -9.25 -19.98 2.07
CA MET A 38 -8.46 -19.34 3.12
C MET A 38 -9.44 -18.88 4.20
N PRO A 39 -9.15 -19.12 5.49
CA PRO A 39 -10.05 -18.70 6.55
C PRO A 39 -10.29 -17.21 6.39
N VAL A 40 -11.49 -16.86 5.92
CA VAL A 40 -11.96 -15.50 5.86
C VAL A 40 -12.08 -15.12 7.33
N SER A 41 -11.11 -14.36 7.83
CA SER A 41 -11.20 -13.76 9.15
C SER A 41 -12.48 -12.92 9.14
N THR A 42 -13.55 -13.44 9.76
CA THR A 42 -14.83 -12.74 9.93
C THR A 42 -14.71 -11.69 11.04
N GLY A 43 -13.59 -10.96 11.08
CA GLY A 43 -13.36 -9.88 12.02
C GLY A 43 -14.35 -8.77 11.74
N THR A 44 -15.42 -8.71 12.54
CA THR A 44 -16.28 -7.55 12.84
C THR A 44 -16.34 -6.51 11.72
N SER A 45 -16.81 -6.90 10.53
CA SER A 45 -16.34 -6.29 9.27
C SER A 45 -17.17 -5.13 8.71
N GLY A 46 -18.37 -4.87 9.25
CA GLY A 46 -19.25 -3.81 8.76
C GLY A 46 -18.81 -2.42 9.19
N ASP A 47 -18.80 -2.20 10.51
CA ASP A 47 -18.63 -0.86 11.09
C ASP A 47 -17.23 -0.29 10.83
N THR A 48 -16.18 -1.12 10.97
CA THR A 48 -14.79 -0.71 10.73
C THR A 48 -14.54 -0.33 9.27
N THR A 49 -15.19 -1.02 8.32
CA THR A 49 -15.04 -0.69 6.89
C THR A 49 -15.71 0.64 6.57
N GLN A 50 -16.92 0.88 7.09
CA GLN A 50 -17.62 2.15 6.90
C GLN A 50 -16.84 3.32 7.54
N ASP A 51 -16.37 3.14 8.77
CA ASP A 51 -15.57 4.14 9.49
C ASP A 51 -14.26 4.43 8.77
N PHE A 52 -13.61 3.41 8.18
CA PHE A 52 -12.40 3.60 7.39
C PHE A 52 -12.67 4.50 6.18
N TRP A 53 -13.73 4.25 5.42
CA TRP A 53 -14.07 5.09 4.27
C TRP A 53 -14.42 6.52 4.67
N LYS A 54 -15.18 6.68 5.76
CA LYS A 54 -15.47 8.01 6.31
C LYS A 54 -14.20 8.75 6.73
N PHE A 55 -13.23 8.05 7.31
CA PHE A 55 -11.91 8.59 7.61
C PHE A 55 -11.20 9.05 6.32
N VAL A 56 -11.13 8.22 5.29
CA VAL A 56 -10.47 8.56 4.02
C VAL A 56 -11.10 9.81 3.40
N ASP A 57 -12.43 9.88 3.32
CA ASP A 57 -13.14 11.03 2.78
C ASP A 57 -12.88 12.31 3.60
N THR A 58 -12.84 12.18 4.93
CA THR A 58 -12.48 13.29 5.83
C THR A 58 -11.05 13.76 5.59
N ALA A 59 -10.10 12.83 5.46
CA ALA A 59 -8.70 13.15 5.20
C ALA A 59 -8.52 13.84 3.83
N ILE A 60 -9.22 13.39 2.80
CA ILE A 60 -9.25 14.02 1.47
C ILE A 60 -9.78 15.45 1.56
N SER A 61 -10.87 15.68 2.31
CA SER A 61 -11.46 17.00 2.47
C SER A 61 -10.55 18.02 3.19
N GLN A 62 -9.55 17.53 3.93
CA GLN A 62 -8.59 18.34 4.68
C GLN A 62 -7.24 18.49 3.96
N MET A 63 -7.11 18.02 2.72
CA MET A 63 -5.89 18.22 1.95
C MET A 63 -5.63 19.72 1.69
N PRO A 64 -4.39 20.22 1.87
CA PRO A 64 -3.16 19.49 2.15
C PRO A 64 -3.01 19.00 3.60
N LEU A 65 -2.52 17.76 3.75
CA LEU A 65 -2.30 17.10 5.03
C LEU A 65 -0.91 17.43 5.61
N THR A 66 -0.68 18.70 5.90
CA THR A 66 0.55 19.17 6.58
C THR A 66 0.71 18.52 7.96
N ARG A 67 1.84 18.79 8.63
CA ARG A 67 2.08 18.34 10.02
C ARG A 67 0.91 18.72 10.92
N ASP A 68 0.49 19.98 10.89
CA ASP A 68 -0.51 20.50 11.83
C ASP A 68 -1.92 19.98 11.51
N THR A 69 -2.30 19.92 10.22
CA THR A 69 -3.63 19.40 9.84
C THR A 69 -3.73 17.91 10.11
N THR A 70 -2.65 17.15 9.84
CA THR A 70 -2.60 15.72 10.15
C THR A 70 -2.62 15.48 11.66
N ALA A 71 -1.83 16.23 12.45
CA ALA A 71 -1.83 16.12 13.91
C ALA A 71 -3.21 16.41 14.51
N LYS A 72 -3.91 17.41 13.98
CA LYS A 72 -5.30 17.71 14.35
C LYS A 72 -6.25 16.58 13.95
N LEU A 73 -6.11 16.03 12.74
CA LEU A 73 -6.93 14.94 12.24
C LEU A 73 -6.83 13.70 13.14
N ILE A 74 -5.61 13.34 13.57
CA ILE A 74 -5.35 12.15 14.41
C ILE A 74 -5.38 12.44 15.92
N GLY A 75 -5.65 13.69 16.32
CA GLY A 75 -5.72 14.11 17.72
C GLY A 75 -4.40 14.03 18.49
N LYS A 76 -3.25 14.01 17.81
CA LYS A 76 -1.93 13.81 18.43
C LYS A 76 -0.82 14.55 17.66
N PRO A 77 0.17 15.14 18.36
CA PRO A 77 1.34 15.71 17.70
C PRO A 77 2.11 14.68 16.86
N LEU A 78 2.66 15.15 15.75
CA LEU A 78 3.64 14.41 14.95
C LEU A 78 5.05 14.90 15.31
N GLU A 79 5.95 13.97 15.57
CA GLU A 79 7.35 14.24 15.90
C GLU A 79 8.22 14.15 14.65
N PRO A 80 9.37 14.83 14.57
CA PRO A 80 10.32 14.62 13.49
C PRO A 80 10.71 13.13 13.40
N ALA A 81 10.56 12.54 12.21
CA ALA A 81 10.87 11.11 12.01
C ALA A 81 12.39 10.86 12.07
N THR A 82 13.18 11.84 11.65
CA THR A 82 14.63 11.90 11.81
C THR A 82 15.03 13.35 12.13
N LEU A 83 16.24 13.56 12.65
CA LEU A 83 16.74 14.90 13.00
C LEU A 83 17.00 15.79 11.79
N THR A 84 17.04 15.23 10.57
CA THR A 84 17.46 15.94 9.36
C THR A 84 16.35 16.08 8.33
N ASP A 85 15.23 15.38 8.48
CA ASP A 85 14.26 15.27 7.39
C ASP A 85 13.00 16.08 7.64
N GLU A 86 12.46 16.59 6.53
CA GLU A 86 11.14 17.17 6.37
C GLU A 86 10.02 16.10 6.49
N ARG A 87 10.20 15.17 7.41
CA ARG A 87 9.31 14.05 7.67
C ARG A 87 8.89 14.07 9.14
N TYR A 88 7.60 13.93 9.36
CA TYR A 88 7.01 13.88 10.69
C TYR A 88 6.22 12.59 10.83
N GLU A 89 6.34 11.94 11.98
CA GLU A 89 5.72 10.65 12.25
C GLU A 89 5.03 10.62 13.61
N SER A 90 3.94 9.87 13.71
CA SER A 90 3.53 9.25 14.96
C SER A 90 3.46 7.73 14.76
N ARG A 91 4.08 6.97 15.66
CA ARG A 91 4.10 5.49 15.66
C ARG A 91 2.80 4.85 16.16
N THR A 92 1.81 5.66 16.49
CA THR A 92 0.45 5.24 16.80
C THR A 92 -0.50 6.38 16.49
N GLY A 93 -1.73 6.07 16.12
CA GLY A 93 -2.77 7.08 15.98
C GLY A 93 -4.15 6.46 15.97
N ASN A 94 -5.16 7.27 16.19
CA ASN A 94 -6.54 6.84 16.05
C ASN A 94 -7.41 7.97 15.52
N VAL A 95 -8.37 7.63 14.67
CA VAL A 95 -9.43 8.54 14.23
C VAL A 95 -10.75 7.81 14.39
N GLY A 96 -11.54 8.23 15.38
CA GLY A 96 -12.70 7.45 15.80
C GLY A 96 -12.28 6.05 16.25
N THR A 97 -12.80 5.03 15.58
CA THR A 97 -12.54 3.60 15.81
C THR A 97 -11.33 3.06 15.04
N ILE A 98 -10.81 3.81 14.06
CA ILE A 98 -9.72 3.36 13.20
C ILE A 98 -8.38 3.58 13.89
N GLN A 99 -7.62 2.51 14.08
CA GLN A 99 -6.28 2.50 14.66
C GLN A 99 -5.23 2.48 13.56
N PHE A 100 -4.14 3.23 13.78
CA PHE A 100 -3.00 3.32 12.88
C PHE A 100 -1.73 2.90 13.60
N ASP A 101 -0.94 2.02 12.97
CA ASP A 101 0.40 1.64 13.42
C ASP A 101 1.43 2.72 13.11
N SER A 102 1.19 3.55 12.09
CA SER A 102 1.99 4.75 11.86
C SER A 102 1.25 5.78 11.02
N VAL A 103 1.55 7.04 11.25
CA VAL A 103 1.13 8.15 10.41
C VAL A 103 2.36 8.97 10.07
N LEU A 104 2.67 9.10 8.78
CA LEU A 104 3.86 9.79 8.29
C LEU A 104 3.47 10.92 7.35
N VAL A 105 3.92 12.13 7.64
CA VAL A 105 3.81 13.30 6.77
C VAL A 105 5.18 13.58 6.17
N ALA A 106 5.25 13.76 4.86
CA ALA A 106 6.45 14.14 4.13
C ALA A 106 6.22 15.46 3.40
N ASN A 107 7.11 16.42 3.66
CA ASN A 107 7.20 17.67 2.91
C ASN A 107 8.37 17.59 1.92
N SER A 108 8.33 18.44 0.90
CA SER A 108 9.42 18.61 -0.06
C SER A 108 10.64 19.18 0.66
N PRO A 109 11.85 18.59 0.50
CA PRO A 109 13.06 19.12 1.13
C PRO A 109 13.39 20.54 0.65
N THR A 110 13.05 20.85 -0.60
CA THR A 110 13.36 22.14 -1.25
C THR A 110 12.31 23.21 -0.93
N THR A 111 11.03 22.90 -1.10
CA THR A 111 9.96 23.91 -0.98
C THR A 111 9.29 23.94 0.37
N LYS A 112 9.57 22.95 1.24
CA LYS A 112 8.93 22.74 2.54
C LYS A 112 7.41 22.54 2.45
N LYS A 113 6.86 22.40 1.24
CA LYS A 113 5.44 22.15 1.00
C LYS A 113 5.11 20.68 1.22
N TRP A 114 3.90 20.41 1.69
CA TRP A 114 3.36 19.06 1.78
C TRP A 114 3.42 18.32 0.45
N VAL A 115 3.90 17.08 0.48
CA VAL A 115 3.99 16.19 -0.69
C VAL A 115 3.09 14.97 -0.49
N ARG A 116 3.14 14.36 0.70
CA ARG A 116 2.45 13.10 0.96
C ARG A 116 2.17 12.92 2.45
N THR A 117 1.03 12.34 2.77
CA THR A 117 0.73 11.76 4.09
C THR A 117 0.34 10.31 3.92
N ARG A 118 0.89 9.45 4.77
CA ARG A 118 0.67 8.00 4.79
C ARG A 118 0.03 7.62 6.12
N PHE A 119 -0.99 6.78 6.06
CA PHE A 119 -1.64 6.17 7.21
C PHE A 119 -1.55 4.65 7.09
N THR A 120 -0.70 4.04 7.91
CA THR A 120 -0.57 2.58 8.00
C THR A 120 -1.59 2.08 9.00
N VAL A 121 -2.58 1.33 8.52
CA VAL A 121 -3.73 0.89 9.30
C VAL A 121 -3.34 -0.32 10.14
N SER A 122 -3.60 -0.23 11.44
CA SER A 122 -3.33 -1.35 12.35
C SER A 122 -4.16 -2.56 11.98
N ALA A 123 -3.61 -3.76 12.12
CA ALA A 123 -4.28 -5.02 11.73
C ALA A 123 -5.72 -5.14 12.28
N ALA A 124 -5.97 -4.63 13.51
CA ALA A 124 -7.29 -4.64 14.14
C ALA A 124 -8.33 -3.73 13.47
N SER A 125 -7.89 -2.75 12.66
CA SER A 125 -8.73 -1.77 11.99
C SER A 125 -8.65 -1.84 10.45
N GLN A 126 -7.95 -2.83 9.90
CA GLN A 126 -7.82 -2.97 8.45
C GLN A 126 -9.18 -3.33 7.84
N PRO A 127 -9.69 -2.55 6.86
CA PRO A 127 -10.88 -2.93 6.14
C PRO A 127 -10.56 -4.12 5.23
N CYS A 128 -11.15 -5.26 5.56
CA CYS A 128 -11.03 -6.51 4.82
C CYS A 128 -12.35 -6.79 4.11
N ALA A 129 -12.30 -7.03 2.81
CA ALA A 129 -13.47 -7.46 2.05
C ALA A 129 -13.05 -8.48 1.00
N THR A 130 -13.93 -9.45 0.72
CA THR A 130 -13.74 -10.45 -0.34
C THR A 130 -13.42 -9.81 -1.69
N ASN A 131 -13.88 -8.58 -1.91
CA ASN A 131 -13.61 -7.81 -3.12
C ASN A 131 -13.27 -6.34 -2.83
N ILE A 132 -12.21 -6.14 -2.04
CA ILE A 132 -11.77 -4.79 -1.66
C ILE A 132 -11.36 -3.96 -2.88
N ALA A 133 -10.81 -4.60 -3.93
CA ALA A 133 -10.42 -3.94 -5.17
C ALA A 133 -11.62 -3.30 -5.87
N ASP A 134 -12.73 -4.04 -6.01
CA ASP A 134 -13.97 -3.51 -6.59
C ASP A 134 -14.61 -2.45 -5.67
N THR A 135 -14.45 -2.59 -4.35
CA THR A 135 -14.89 -1.55 -3.41
C THR A 135 -14.12 -0.25 -3.63
N ILE A 136 -12.80 -0.29 -3.80
CA ILE A 136 -12.00 0.90 -4.12
C ILE A 136 -12.44 1.47 -5.47
N LYS A 137 -12.59 0.62 -6.51
CA LYS A 137 -12.98 1.03 -7.86
C LYS A 137 -14.39 1.63 -7.96
N SER A 138 -15.31 1.22 -7.09
CA SER A 138 -16.65 1.82 -7.00
C SER A 138 -16.66 3.19 -6.32
N LYS A 139 -15.66 3.48 -5.46
CA LYS A 139 -15.52 4.76 -4.76
C LYS A 139 -14.65 5.76 -5.50
N TYR A 140 -13.63 5.29 -6.22
CA TYR A 140 -12.64 6.15 -6.86
C TYR A 140 -12.32 5.71 -8.29
N THR A 141 -12.05 6.70 -9.15
CA THR A 141 -11.51 6.44 -10.49
C THR A 141 -10.04 6.04 -10.39
N ILE A 142 -9.78 4.74 -10.59
CA ILE A 142 -8.43 4.19 -10.60
C ILE A 142 -7.72 4.50 -11.92
N THR A 143 -6.54 5.11 -11.83
CA THR A 143 -5.69 5.48 -12.97
C THR A 143 -4.56 4.49 -13.22
N GLY A 144 -4.27 3.62 -12.26
CA GLY A 144 -3.28 2.56 -12.43
C GLY A 144 -3.21 1.65 -11.21
N GLU A 145 -2.53 0.53 -11.41
CA GLU A 145 -2.25 -0.46 -10.37
C GLU A 145 -0.79 -0.87 -10.50
N ALA A 146 -0.10 -1.05 -9.37
CA ALA A 146 1.27 -1.55 -9.36
C ALA A 146 1.50 -2.49 -8.20
N LEU A 147 2.42 -3.44 -8.37
CA LEU A 147 2.97 -4.17 -7.24
C LEU A 147 3.82 -3.20 -6.42
N GLY A 148 3.55 -3.12 -5.14
CA GLY A 148 4.29 -2.30 -4.20
C GLY A 148 4.47 -3.02 -2.88
N SER A 149 5.46 -2.61 -2.12
CA SER A 149 5.48 -2.80 -0.68
C SER A 149 6.00 -1.51 -0.10
N PHE A 150 5.27 -0.90 0.84
CA PHE A 150 5.75 0.30 1.51
C PHE A 150 6.43 -0.01 2.82
N ASP A 151 5.98 -1.04 3.55
CA ASP A 151 6.61 -1.55 4.77
C ASP A 151 5.89 -2.87 5.11
N GLY A 152 6.56 -4.00 4.92
CA GLY A 152 6.03 -5.31 5.30
C GLY A 152 6.55 -6.47 4.45
N PRO A 153 6.60 -7.69 5.01
CA PRO A 153 7.03 -8.89 4.28
C PRO A 153 5.99 -9.34 3.24
N ASP A 154 4.73 -8.90 3.39
CA ASP A 154 3.65 -9.32 2.51
C ASP A 154 3.60 -8.45 1.26
N PRO A 155 3.50 -9.05 0.06
CA PRO A 155 3.36 -8.30 -1.17
C PRO A 155 2.03 -7.56 -1.19
N THR A 156 2.05 -6.28 -1.54
CA THR A 156 0.84 -5.45 -1.71
C THR A 156 0.60 -5.07 -3.16
N VAL A 157 -0.65 -4.80 -3.49
CA VAL A 157 -1.04 -4.11 -4.73
C VAL A 157 -1.44 -2.69 -4.37
N ALA A 158 -0.81 -1.71 -5.00
CA ALA A 158 -1.16 -0.31 -4.89
C ALA A 158 -2.18 0.05 -5.98
N TYR A 159 -3.35 0.57 -5.59
CA TYR A 159 -4.35 1.13 -6.47
C TYR A 159 -4.25 2.65 -6.43
N TYR A 160 -3.95 3.27 -7.58
CA TYR A 160 -3.78 4.71 -7.70
C TYR A 160 -5.09 5.36 -8.14
N ALA A 161 -5.61 6.26 -7.32
CA ALA A 161 -6.82 7.02 -7.59
C ALA A 161 -6.52 8.50 -7.77
N ASN A 162 -7.15 9.13 -8.75
CA ASN A 162 -7.24 10.59 -8.81
C ASN A 162 -8.36 11.06 -7.90
N ILE A 163 -8.08 12.06 -7.08
CA ILE A 163 -9.06 12.69 -6.18
C ILE A 163 -9.01 14.21 -6.35
N ASN A 164 -10.00 14.91 -5.82
CA ASN A 164 -9.94 16.37 -5.80
C ASN A 164 -8.71 16.82 -4.99
N GLY A 165 -7.91 17.72 -5.55
CA GLY A 165 -6.69 18.22 -4.91
C GLY A 165 -5.46 17.31 -4.95
N GLY A 166 -5.53 16.07 -5.46
CA GLY A 166 -4.37 15.17 -5.40
C GLY A 166 -4.57 13.75 -5.93
N VAL A 167 -3.84 12.81 -5.32
CA VAL A 167 -3.95 11.37 -5.57
C VAL A 167 -4.09 10.61 -4.26
N ALA A 168 -4.79 9.47 -4.30
CA ALA A 168 -4.88 8.50 -3.23
C ALA A 168 -4.30 7.16 -3.69
N ASP A 169 -3.33 6.64 -2.96
CA ASP A 169 -2.75 5.31 -3.18
C ASP A 169 -3.29 4.36 -2.10
N PHE A 170 -4.04 3.33 -2.48
CA PHE A 170 -4.53 2.29 -1.57
C PHE A 170 -3.67 1.03 -1.69
N TYR A 171 -3.01 0.63 -0.61
CA TYR A 171 -2.18 -0.58 -0.58
C TYR A 171 -2.96 -1.73 0.02
N VAL A 172 -3.16 -2.77 -0.77
CA VAL A 172 -3.92 -3.96 -0.41
C VAL A 172 -2.98 -5.15 -0.27
N SER A 173 -2.99 -5.81 0.88
CA SER A 173 -2.23 -7.06 1.05
C SER A 173 -2.77 -8.15 0.13
N LYS A 174 -1.90 -8.79 -0.65
CA LYS A 174 -2.29 -9.93 -1.48
C LYS A 174 -2.65 -11.17 -0.65
N LYS A 175 -2.12 -11.25 0.57
CA LYS A 175 -2.33 -12.40 1.46
C LYS A 175 -3.68 -12.32 2.16
N THR A 176 -4.06 -11.15 2.65
CA THR A 176 -5.27 -10.98 3.46
C THR A 176 -6.42 -10.31 2.69
N GLY A 177 -6.15 -9.64 1.58
CA GLY A 177 -7.15 -8.87 0.85
C GLY A 177 -7.62 -7.61 1.60
N CYS A 178 -6.87 -7.15 2.60
CA CYS A 178 -7.21 -5.96 3.38
C CYS A 178 -6.38 -4.75 2.97
N ILE A 179 -6.94 -3.53 3.14
CA ILE A 179 -6.16 -2.29 2.97
C ILE A 179 -5.25 -2.14 4.18
N THR A 180 -3.94 -2.17 3.95
CA THR A 180 -2.93 -2.02 4.99
C THR A 180 -2.45 -0.59 5.12
N THR A 181 -2.56 0.20 4.05
CA THR A 181 -2.08 1.57 4.02
C THR A 181 -2.90 2.40 3.04
N VAL A 182 -3.19 3.64 3.39
CA VAL A 182 -3.62 4.66 2.44
C VAL A 182 -2.61 5.81 2.45
N ALA A 183 -2.21 6.26 1.27
CA ALA A 183 -1.35 7.44 1.13
C ALA A 183 -2.06 8.49 0.29
N LEU A 184 -2.14 9.71 0.81
CA LEU A 184 -2.69 10.88 0.12
C LEU A 184 -1.53 11.79 -0.27
N ALA A 185 -1.52 12.29 -1.51
CA ALA A 185 -0.41 13.10 -2.01
C ALA A 185 -0.87 14.18 -2.98
N THR A 186 0.00 15.16 -3.22
CA THR A 186 -0.20 16.12 -4.32
C THR A 186 -0.26 15.38 -5.66
N LYS A 187 -0.89 16.00 -6.68
CA LYS A 187 -0.85 15.47 -8.04
C LYS A 187 0.61 15.26 -8.49
N ARG A 188 0.85 14.13 -9.16
CA ARG A 188 2.14 13.77 -9.75
C ARG A 188 2.42 14.59 -11.00
#